data_AF-A0A482VTE7-F1
#
_entry.id   AF-A0A482VTE7-F1
#
_cell.length_a   1.000
_cell.length_b   1.000
_cell.length_c   1.000
_cell.angle_alpha   90.00
_cell.angle_beta   90.00
_cell.angle_gamma   90.00
#
_symmetry.space_group_name_H-M   'P 1'
#
loop_
_entity.id
_entity.type
_entity.pdbx_description
1 polymer ?
#
loop_
_entity_poly.entity_id
_entity_poly.type
_entity_poly.pdbx_seq_one_letter_code
_entity_poly.pdbx_strand_id
1 'polypeptide(L)'
;MKRRRRSCVNICLLVLGILLISVGLTIFVYFEAIYDYLMSSALRFAPDTEPFRVWSVNDPPLDMDLYLFNWTNPQDLFKKGVKPRFEEVGPYRFKEVKEKINITWHHNNHTISYRHRKLYYFDPENSVRNLSDVINMINVVPLVS
;
A
#
# COMPACT_ATOMS: atom_id res chain seq x y z
N MET A 1 8.25 -57.68 -35.12
CA MET A 1 8.67 -56.27 -34.86
C MET A 1 7.89 -55.54 -33.75
N LYS A 2 6.56 -55.70 -33.59
CA LYS A 2 5.75 -54.98 -32.56
C LYS A 2 6.18 -55.20 -31.10
N ARG A 3 6.69 -56.38 -30.73
CA ARG A 3 7.11 -56.74 -29.35
C ARG A 3 8.40 -56.01 -28.89
N ARG A 4 9.38 -55.82 -29.79
CA ARG A 4 10.65 -55.10 -29.51
C ARG A 4 10.42 -53.60 -29.29
N ARG A 5 9.52 -52.99 -30.09
CA ARG A 5 9.14 -51.56 -29.97
C ARG A 5 8.49 -51.22 -28.62
N ARG A 6 7.62 -52.11 -28.10
CA ARG A 6 7.00 -51.94 -26.76
C ARG A 6 8.02 -52.04 -25.62
N SER A 7 9.03 -52.90 -25.76
CA SER A 7 10.09 -53.05 -24.76
C SER A 7 11.00 -51.82 -24.64
N CYS A 8 11.38 -51.18 -25.76
CA CYS A 8 12.16 -49.94 -25.73
C CYS A 8 11.38 -48.77 -25.12
N VAL A 9 10.08 -48.64 -25.46
CA VAL A 9 9.22 -47.59 -24.87
C VAL A 9 9.13 -47.75 -23.35
N ASN A 10 8.95 -48.98 -22.86
CA ASN A 10 8.90 -49.24 -21.42
C ASN A 10 10.24 -48.93 -20.72
N ILE A 11 11.38 -49.21 -21.36
CA ILE A 11 12.71 -48.86 -20.81
C ILE A 11 12.88 -47.34 -20.78
N CYS A 12 12.50 -46.62 -21.83
CA CYS A 12 12.54 -45.15 -21.84
C CYS A 12 11.66 -44.54 -20.75
N LEU A 13 10.47 -45.11 -20.51
CA LEU A 13 9.58 -44.67 -19.43
C LEU A 13 10.18 -44.92 -18.04
N LEU A 14 10.83 -46.07 -17.82
CA LEU A 14 11.51 -46.37 -16.56
C LEU A 14 12.69 -45.43 -16.30
N VAL A 15 13.52 -45.17 -17.32
CA VAL A 15 14.65 -44.23 -17.21
C VAL A 15 14.13 -42.81 -16.92
N LEU A 16 13.07 -42.38 -17.59
CA LEU A 16 12.44 -41.08 -17.33
C LEU A 16 11.87 -41.00 -15.91
N GLY A 17 11.23 -42.07 -15.43
CA GLY A 17 10.70 -42.15 -14.06
C GLY A 17 11.81 -42.03 -13.00
N ILE A 18 12.92 -42.75 -13.18
CA ILE A 18 14.08 -42.65 -12.28
C ILE A 18 14.66 -41.24 -12.30
N LEU A 19 14.74 -40.61 -13.48
CA LEU A 19 15.26 -39.25 -13.64
C LEU A 19 14.37 -38.23 -12.93
N LEU A 20 13.05 -38.32 -13.08
CA LEU A 20 12.10 -37.45 -12.38
C LEU A 20 12.15 -37.63 -10.86
N ILE A 21 12.27 -38.87 -10.36
CA ILE A 21 12.42 -39.14 -8.92
C ILE A 21 13.72 -38.52 -8.40
N SER A 22 14.83 -38.67 -9.14
CA SER A 22 16.12 -38.09 -8.74
C SER A 22 16.10 -36.56 -8.69
N VAL A 23 15.42 -35.91 -9.64
CA VAL A 23 15.23 -34.45 -9.66
C VAL A 23 14.35 -34.02 -8.50
N GLY A 24 13.23 -34.71 -8.26
CA GLY A 24 12.34 -34.43 -7.13
C GLY A 24 13.05 -34.57 -5.78
N LEU A 25 13.86 -35.61 -5.61
CA LEU A 25 14.65 -35.84 -4.39
C LEU A 25 15.70 -34.73 -4.20
N THR A 26 16.35 -34.31 -5.29
CA THR A 26 17.33 -33.22 -5.28
C THR A 26 16.67 -31.90 -4.86
N ILE A 27 15.53 -31.56 -5.47
CA ILE A 27 14.77 -30.35 -5.09
C ILE A 27 14.34 -30.44 -3.62
N PHE A 28 13.88 -31.60 -3.15
CA PHE A 28 13.47 -31.77 -1.76
C PHE A 28 14.63 -31.57 -0.78
N VAL A 29 15.80 -32.15 -1.07
CA VAL A 29 17.00 -32.01 -0.22
C VAL A 29 17.51 -30.57 -0.19
N TYR A 30 17.46 -29.85 -1.31
CA TYR A 30 17.95 -28.47 -1.43
C TYR A 30 16.86 -27.41 -1.30
N PHE A 31 15.64 -27.79 -0.89
CA PHE A 31 14.47 -26.91 -0.90
C PHE A 31 14.72 -25.65 -0.07
N GLU A 32 15.25 -25.80 1.15
CA GLU A 32 15.52 -24.66 2.05
C GLU A 32 16.53 -23.68 1.43
N ALA A 33 17.64 -24.16 0.90
CA ALA A 33 18.65 -23.31 0.29
C ALA A 33 18.14 -22.57 -0.96
N ILE A 34 17.35 -23.26 -1.79
CA ILE A 34 16.72 -22.66 -2.97
C ILE A 34 15.69 -21.61 -2.52
N TYR A 35 14.87 -21.93 -1.53
CA TYR A 35 13.87 -21.02 -0.99
C TYR A 35 14.50 -19.76 -0.40
N ASP A 36 15.53 -19.90 0.45
CA ASP A 36 16.23 -18.76 1.05
C ASP A 36 16.92 -17.90 0.00
N TYR A 37 17.50 -18.51 -1.04
CA TYR A 37 18.08 -17.77 -2.15
C TYR A 37 17.03 -16.96 -2.93
N LEU A 38 15.89 -17.59 -3.27
CA LEU A 38 14.81 -16.92 -3.97
C LEU A 38 14.20 -15.81 -3.11
N MET A 39 13.98 -16.08 -1.83
CA MET A 39 13.38 -15.13 -0.90
C MET A 39 14.29 -13.93 -0.64
N SER A 40 15.57 -14.16 -0.36
CA SER A 40 16.55 -13.09 -0.14
C SER A 40 16.73 -12.22 -1.39
N SER A 41 16.65 -12.80 -2.57
CA SER A 41 16.69 -12.06 -3.84
C SER A 41 15.42 -11.24 -4.06
N ALA A 42 14.24 -11.83 -3.82
CA ALA A 42 12.95 -11.18 -4.01
C ALA A 42 12.67 -10.05 -3.00
N LEU A 43 13.13 -10.21 -1.75
CA LEU A 43 12.95 -9.25 -0.67
C LEU A 43 14.16 -8.32 -0.47
N ARG A 44 15.15 -8.38 -1.35
CA ARG A 44 16.33 -7.50 -1.25
C ARG A 44 15.86 -6.05 -1.28
N PHE A 45 16.12 -5.34 -0.19
CA PHE A 45 15.72 -3.96 -0.02
C PHE A 45 16.91 -3.04 -0.30
N ALA A 46 17.04 -2.58 -1.55
CA ALA A 46 18.14 -1.73 -1.98
C ALA A 46 17.65 -0.70 -3.03
N PRO A 47 18.37 0.40 -3.27
CA PRO A 47 17.90 1.50 -4.13
C PRO A 47 17.54 1.09 -5.56
N ASP A 48 18.15 0.02 -6.06
CA ASP A 48 18.00 -0.54 -7.40
C ASP A 48 16.89 -1.60 -7.49
N THR A 49 16.19 -1.92 -6.41
CA THR A 49 15.25 -3.05 -6.36
C THR A 49 13.79 -2.61 -6.45
N GLU A 50 12.96 -3.44 -7.08
CA GLU A 50 11.51 -3.23 -7.16
C GLU A 50 10.83 -3.07 -5.80
N PRO A 51 11.15 -3.87 -4.75
CA PRO A 51 10.60 -3.66 -3.41
C PRO A 51 10.84 -2.25 -2.86
N PHE A 52 12.01 -1.66 -3.12
CA PHE A 52 12.29 -0.30 -2.71
C PHE A 52 11.49 0.73 -3.50
N ARG A 53 11.38 0.55 -4.82
CA ARG A 53 10.57 1.42 -5.70
C ARG A 53 9.11 1.46 -5.23
N VAL A 54 8.51 0.30 -5.03
CA VAL A 54 7.13 0.15 -4.53
C VAL A 54 6.98 0.69 -3.11
N TRP A 55 7.99 0.52 -2.24
CA TRP A 55 7.94 1.09 -0.90
C TRP A 55 8.07 2.62 -0.90
N SER A 56 8.84 3.20 -1.82
CA SER A 56 9.15 4.64 -1.81
C SER A 56 7.94 5.53 -2.12
N VAL A 57 6.98 5.02 -2.88
CA VAL A 57 5.77 5.72 -3.32
C VAL A 57 4.54 4.87 -3.00
N ASN A 58 3.47 5.49 -2.53
CA ASN A 58 2.20 4.81 -2.31
C ASN A 58 1.38 4.78 -3.62
N ASP A 59 1.62 3.78 -4.44
CA ASP A 59 0.88 3.50 -5.69
C ASP A 59 -0.06 2.29 -5.46
N PRO A 60 -1.40 2.42 -5.63
CA PRO A 60 -2.16 3.59 -6.09
C PRO A 60 -2.49 4.65 -5.00
N PRO A 61 -2.85 5.89 -5.41
CA PRO A 61 -3.31 6.94 -4.50
C PRO A 61 -4.52 6.51 -3.67
N LEU A 62 -4.63 7.05 -2.44
CA LEU A 62 -5.76 6.78 -1.56
C LEU A 62 -6.81 7.88 -1.69
N ASP A 63 -8.08 7.52 -1.83
CA ASP A 63 -9.18 8.48 -1.79
C ASP A 63 -9.48 8.87 -0.33
N MET A 64 -9.55 10.17 -0.07
CA MET A 64 -9.85 10.77 1.23
C MET A 64 -11.10 11.62 1.13
N ASP A 65 -12.12 11.25 1.91
CA ASP A 65 -13.34 12.02 2.05
C ASP A 65 -13.32 12.86 3.32
N LEU A 66 -13.45 14.17 3.14
CA LEU A 66 -13.58 15.11 4.23
C LEU A 66 -15.05 15.50 4.40
N TYR A 67 -15.56 15.35 5.62
CA TYR A 67 -16.88 15.80 6.05
C TYR A 67 -16.70 16.87 7.13
N LEU A 68 -17.37 17.99 6.96
CA LEU A 68 -17.32 19.13 7.87
C LEU A 68 -18.69 19.36 8.48
N PHE A 69 -18.72 19.92 9.70
CA PHE A 69 -19.97 20.19 10.41
C PHE A 69 -20.24 21.69 10.40
N ASN A 70 -21.21 22.10 9.58
CA ASN A 70 -21.65 23.48 9.50
C ASN A 70 -22.54 23.83 10.69
N TRP A 71 -22.17 24.86 11.45
CA TRP A 71 -22.95 25.36 12.56
C TRP A 71 -24.09 26.27 12.07
N THR A 72 -25.34 25.85 12.26
CA THR A 72 -26.52 26.56 11.71
C THR A 72 -27.12 27.61 12.64
N ASN A 73 -26.72 27.65 13.91
CA ASN A 73 -27.20 28.63 14.88
C ASN A 73 -26.10 29.33 15.71
N PRO A 74 -25.03 29.85 15.09
CA PRO A 74 -23.93 30.50 15.82
C PRO A 74 -24.38 31.74 16.60
N GLN A 75 -25.37 32.48 16.11
CA GLN A 75 -25.93 33.67 16.78
C GLN A 75 -26.59 33.37 18.14
N ASP A 76 -26.98 32.12 18.38
CA ASP A 76 -27.67 31.73 19.60
C ASP A 76 -26.73 31.22 20.70
N LEU A 77 -25.41 31.27 20.47
CA LEU A 77 -24.40 30.75 21.40
C LEU A 77 -24.58 31.25 22.84
N PHE A 78 -24.89 32.54 23.01
CA PHE A 78 -25.03 33.16 24.33
C PHE A 78 -26.43 33.01 24.94
N LYS A 79 -27.38 32.39 24.23
CA LYS A 79 -28.74 32.17 24.74
C LYS A 79 -28.74 30.94 25.65
N LYS A 80 -29.08 31.17 26.93
CA LYS A 80 -29.20 30.08 27.92
C LYS A 80 -30.24 29.05 27.46
N GLY A 81 -29.86 27.77 27.53
CA GLY A 81 -30.74 26.65 27.20
C GLY A 81 -30.81 26.31 25.70
N VAL A 82 -30.20 27.09 24.81
CA VAL A 82 -30.15 26.77 23.38
C VAL A 82 -28.94 25.88 23.09
N LYS A 83 -29.18 24.73 22.44
CA LYS A 83 -28.12 23.81 22.03
C LYS A 83 -27.57 24.20 20.64
N PRO A 84 -26.25 24.10 20.42
CA PRO A 84 -25.68 24.20 19.07
C PRO A 84 -26.27 23.14 18.14
N ARG A 85 -26.50 23.51 16.89
CA ARG A 85 -26.98 22.63 15.83
C ARG A 85 -25.97 22.59 14.70
N PHE A 86 -25.63 21.38 14.29
CA PHE A 86 -24.67 21.15 13.22
C PHE A 86 -25.33 20.34 12.11
N GLU A 87 -24.96 20.65 10.87
CA GLU A 87 -25.32 19.90 9.68
C GLU A 87 -24.03 19.41 9.00
N GLU A 88 -24.00 18.13 8.63
CA GLU A 88 -22.86 17.57 7.91
C GLU A 88 -22.82 18.08 6.46
N VAL A 89 -21.64 18.48 6.03
CA VAL A 89 -21.36 19.01 4.69
C VAL A 89 -20.17 18.24 4.12
N GLY A 90 -20.42 17.44 3.10
CA GLY A 90 -19.41 16.66 2.40
C GLY A 90 -20.03 15.66 1.42
N PRO A 91 -19.22 14.78 0.82
CA PRO A 91 -17.76 14.77 0.93
C PRO A 91 -17.09 15.87 0.10
N TYR A 92 -15.99 16.42 0.63
CA TYR A 92 -14.93 17.03 -0.16
C TYR A 92 -13.89 15.95 -0.44
N ARG A 93 -13.82 15.49 -1.69
CA ARG A 93 -12.95 14.36 -2.04
C ARG A 93 -11.55 14.83 -2.44
N PHE A 94 -10.54 14.17 -1.90
CA PHE A 94 -9.14 14.40 -2.23
C PHE A 94 -8.43 13.08 -2.52
N LYS A 95 -7.49 13.09 -3.46
CA LYS A 95 -6.52 12.02 -3.65
C LYS A 95 -5.31 12.30 -2.78
N GLU A 96 -5.07 11.45 -1.79
CA GLU A 96 -3.89 11.46 -0.95
C GLU A 96 -2.77 10.64 -1.61
N VAL A 97 -1.69 11.33 -1.98
CA VAL A 97 -0.44 10.73 -2.46
C VAL A 97 0.59 10.78 -1.34
N LYS A 98 1.13 9.62 -0.97
CA LYS A 98 2.16 9.51 0.08
C LYS A 98 3.49 9.15 -0.54
N GLU A 99 4.51 9.93 -0.23
CA GLU A 99 5.86 9.73 -0.73
C GLU A 99 6.85 9.74 0.42
N LYS A 100 7.89 8.92 0.31
CA LYS A 100 9.01 8.91 1.24
C LYS A 100 10.14 9.75 0.65
N ILE A 101 10.40 10.92 1.24
CA ILE A 101 11.42 11.87 0.78
C ILE A 101 12.64 11.87 1.72
N ASN A 102 13.75 12.45 1.26
CA ASN A 102 15.01 12.56 2.02
C ASN A 102 15.49 11.21 2.57
N ILE A 103 15.46 10.17 1.72
CA ILE A 103 15.85 8.81 2.08
C ILE A 103 17.38 8.77 2.26
N THR A 104 17.83 8.34 3.44
CA THR A 104 19.24 8.17 3.80
C THR A 104 19.49 6.75 4.26
N TRP A 105 20.51 6.11 3.68
CA TRP A 105 20.91 4.74 4.00
C TRP A 105 22.05 4.72 5.01
N HIS A 106 21.88 3.95 6.08
CA HIS A 106 22.88 3.80 7.13
C HIS A 106 23.49 2.40 7.04
N HIS A 107 24.62 2.30 6.33
CA HIS A 107 25.30 1.02 6.09
C HIS A 107 25.89 0.39 7.36
N ASN A 108 26.18 1.20 8.38
CA ASN A 108 26.75 0.76 9.65
C ASN A 108 25.77 -0.04 10.53
N ASN A 109 24.47 0.20 10.41
CA ASN A 109 23.45 -0.45 11.23
C ASN A 109 22.28 -1.02 10.42
N HIS A 110 22.41 -1.05 9.09
CA HIS A 110 21.40 -1.55 8.16
C HIS A 110 20.02 -0.87 8.30
N THR A 111 20.00 0.42 8.64
CA THR A 111 18.75 1.18 8.77
C THR A 111 18.59 2.22 7.66
N ILE A 112 17.37 2.75 7.55
CA ILE A 112 17.00 3.77 6.57
C ILE A 112 16.23 4.85 7.30
N SER A 113 16.62 6.10 7.08
CA SER A 113 15.90 7.28 7.56
C SER A 113 15.19 7.96 6.40
N TYR A 114 13.97 8.42 6.61
CA TYR A 114 13.18 9.08 5.59
C TYR A 114 12.13 9.99 6.24
N ARG A 115 11.53 10.88 5.43
CA ARG A 115 10.39 11.70 5.84
C ARG A 115 9.17 11.32 5.02
N HIS A 116 8.00 11.30 5.66
CA HIS A 116 6.74 11.15 4.95
C HIS A 116 6.28 12.51 4.42
N ARG A 117 6.07 12.59 3.12
CA ARG A 117 5.38 13.70 2.46
C ARG A 117 3.99 13.21 2.07
N LYS A 118 2.95 13.93 2.52
CA LYS A 118 1.56 13.69 2.14
C LYS A 118 1.09 14.85 1.29
N LEU A 119 0.62 14.55 0.09
CA LEU A 119 0.11 15.50 -0.87
C LEU A 119 -1.38 15.21 -1.06
N TYR A 120 -2.20 16.26 -1.05
CA TYR A 120 -3.65 16.14 -1.18
C TYR A 120 -4.08 16.90 -2.43
N TYR A 121 -4.67 16.19 -3.39
CA TYR A 121 -5.17 16.76 -4.64
C TYR A 121 -6.69 16.70 -4.63
N PHE A 122 -7.36 17.84 -4.76
CA PHE A 122 -8.81 17.88 -4.79
C PHE A 122 -9.35 17.14 -6.03
N ASP A 123 -10.36 16.29 -5.84
CA ASP A 123 -11.05 15.57 -6.91
C ASP A 123 -12.44 16.20 -7.12
N PRO A 124 -12.57 17.15 -8.07
CA PRO A 124 -13.83 17.85 -8.29
C PRO A 124 -14.92 16.98 -8.91
N GLU A 125 -14.56 15.90 -9.62
CA GLU A 125 -15.53 15.04 -10.31
C GLU A 125 -16.25 14.13 -9.32
N ASN A 126 -15.54 13.68 -8.29
CA ASN A 126 -16.05 12.76 -7.28
C ASN A 126 -16.43 13.46 -5.96
N SER A 127 -16.28 14.79 -5.88
CA SER A 127 -16.69 15.61 -4.74
C SER A 127 -18.11 16.15 -4.92
N VAL A 128 -18.96 16.02 -3.90
CA VAL A 128 -20.33 16.58 -3.93
C VAL A 128 -20.31 18.10 -3.69
N ARG A 129 -19.27 18.57 -3.00
CA ARG A 129 -19.12 19.96 -2.56
C ARG A 129 -17.93 20.64 -3.25
N ASN A 130 -17.93 21.96 -3.27
CA ASN A 130 -16.86 22.76 -3.87
C ASN A 130 -16.03 23.44 -2.78
N LEU A 131 -14.72 23.61 -2.99
CA LEU A 131 -13.82 24.29 -2.04
C LEU A 131 -14.18 25.75 -1.74
N SER A 132 -15.13 26.34 -2.48
CA SER A 132 -15.67 27.67 -2.23
C SER A 132 -16.84 27.71 -1.23
N ASP A 133 -17.26 26.56 -0.70
CA ASP A 133 -18.38 26.46 0.25
C ASP A 133 -18.04 27.19 1.57
N VAL A 134 -18.98 28.00 2.05
CA VAL A 134 -18.85 28.73 3.31
C VAL A 134 -19.38 27.87 4.45
N ILE A 135 -18.53 27.60 5.44
CA ILE A 135 -18.86 26.77 6.59
C ILE A 135 -18.63 27.56 7.87
N ASN A 136 -19.68 27.68 8.68
CA ASN A 136 -19.57 28.25 10.02
C ASN A 136 -19.03 27.18 10.96
N MET A 137 -17.87 27.43 11.56
CA MET A 137 -17.28 26.55 12.59
C MET A 137 -16.77 27.36 13.78
N ILE A 138 -16.40 26.67 14.85
CA ILE A 138 -15.75 27.27 16.00
C ILE A 138 -14.38 27.81 15.57
N ASN A 139 -14.03 29.02 16.00
CA ASN A 139 -12.70 29.56 15.78
C ASN A 139 -11.66 28.75 16.59
N VAL A 140 -10.79 28.02 15.89
CA VAL A 140 -9.82 27.10 16.52
C VAL A 140 -8.56 27.83 17.01
N VAL A 141 -8.21 28.98 16.42
CA VAL A 141 -6.97 29.73 16.72
C VAL A 141 -6.88 30.27 18.17
N PRO A 142 -7.94 30.87 18.75
CA PRO A 142 -7.87 31.39 20.12
C PRO A 142 -8.01 30.33 21.22
N LEU A 143 -8.10 29.03 20.90
CA LEU A 143 -8.20 27.96 21.91
C LEU A 143 -6.82 27.44 22.39
N VAL A 144 -5.72 27.96 21.84
CA VAL A 144 -4.34 27.52 22.13
C VAL A 144 -3.48 28.59 22.83
N SER A 145 -4.10 29.70 23.30
CA SER A 145 -3.41 30.78 24.03
C SER A 145 -3.58 30.68 25.53
#